data_AF-A0A9D8MTQ8-F1
#
_entry.id   AF-A0A9D8MTQ8-F1
#
_cell.length_a   1.000
_cell.length_b   1.000
_cell.length_c   1.000
_cell.angle_alpha   90.00
_cell.angle_beta   90.00
_cell.angle_gamma   90.00
#
_symmetry.space_group_name_H-M   'P 1'
#
loop_
_entity.id
_entity.type
_entity.pdbx_description
1 polymer ?
#
loop_
_entity_poly.entity_id
_entity_poly.type
_entity_poly.pdbx_seq_one_letter_code
_entity_poly.pdbx_strand_id
1 'polypeptide(L)'
;TEIAGSKVVLAKDFKTLKARDGEGKETALDMPATSNVLQYFCEDGTKVSVRPSGTEPKIKFYLEVKDTMGCAGCYSACVEKAQKKVEEIKKSMRI
;
A
#
# COMPACT_ATOMS: atom_id res chain seq x y z
N THR A 1 -3.93 9.07 -9.64
CA THR A 1 -3.74 9.04 -8.17
C THR A 1 -2.40 8.41 -7.86
N GLU A 2 -1.66 8.95 -6.91
CA GLU A 2 -0.30 8.51 -6.55
C GLU A 2 -0.11 8.47 -5.02
N ILE A 3 0.85 7.67 -4.55
CA ILE A 3 1.29 7.60 -3.15
C ILE A 3 2.82 7.74 -3.15
N ALA A 4 3.35 8.75 -2.47
CA ALA A 4 4.79 9.05 -2.45
C ALA A 4 5.41 9.10 -3.85
N GLY A 5 4.72 9.79 -4.78
CA GLY A 5 5.13 9.95 -6.18
C GLY A 5 5.02 8.69 -7.06
N SER A 6 4.52 7.58 -6.51
CA SER A 6 4.33 6.32 -7.24
C SER A 6 2.87 6.16 -7.66
N LYS A 7 2.61 5.90 -8.94
CA LYS A 7 1.24 5.76 -9.45
C LYS A 7 0.56 4.54 -8.84
N VAL A 8 -0.67 4.70 -8.36
CA VAL A 8 -1.50 3.55 -7.94
C VAL A 8 -1.97 2.79 -9.19
N VAL A 9 -1.56 1.53 -9.30
CA VAL A 9 -1.89 0.64 -10.43
C VAL A 9 -3.05 -0.31 -10.12
N LEU A 10 -3.32 -0.55 -8.83
CA LEU A 10 -4.44 -1.37 -8.39
C LEU A 10 -4.91 -0.90 -7.00
N ALA A 11 -6.21 -0.64 -6.88
CA ALA A 11 -6.88 -0.43 -5.61
C ALA A 11 -7.86 -1.57 -5.36
N LYS A 12 -7.89 -2.12 -4.16
CA LYS A 12 -8.84 -3.14 -3.72
C LYS A 12 -9.65 -2.61 -2.53
N ASP A 13 -10.96 -2.73 -2.65
CA ASP A 13 -11.91 -2.48 -1.57
C ASP A 13 -12.56 -3.82 -1.18
N PHE A 14 -12.13 -4.33 -0.03
CA PHE A 14 -12.63 -5.60 0.51
C PHE A 14 -14.03 -5.48 1.12
N LYS A 15 -14.55 -4.25 1.30
CA LYS A 15 -15.91 -4.03 1.81
C LYS A 15 -16.92 -4.21 0.70
N THR A 16 -16.59 -3.72 -0.50
CA THR A 16 -17.42 -3.85 -1.70
C THR A 16 -17.05 -5.04 -2.58
N LEU A 17 -15.96 -5.74 -2.25
CA LEU A 17 -15.37 -6.82 -3.06
C LEU A 17 -15.07 -6.37 -4.49
N LYS A 18 -14.47 -5.18 -4.62
CA LYS A 18 -14.10 -4.60 -5.91
C LYS A 18 -12.61 -4.31 -5.97
N ALA A 19 -12.04 -4.57 -7.13
CA ALA A 19 -10.72 -4.08 -7.52
C ALA A 19 -10.87 -3.08 -8.65
N ARG A 20 -10.11 -1.99 -8.60
CA ARG A 20 -10.05 -0.96 -9.62
C ARG A 20 -8.61 -0.79 -10.08
N ASP A 21 -8.35 -0.91 -11.37
CA ASP A 21 -7.01 -0.71 -11.92
C ASP A 21 -6.68 0.77 -12.15
N GLY A 22 -5.44 1.03 -12.58
CA GLY A 22 -4.93 2.37 -12.86
C GLY A 22 -5.60 3.08 -14.04
N GLU A 23 -6.41 2.39 -14.83
CA GLU A 23 -7.23 2.95 -15.92
C GLU A 23 -8.68 3.21 -15.46
N GLY A 24 -9.03 2.74 -14.28
CA GLY A 24 -10.33 2.94 -13.65
C GLY A 24 -11.34 1.84 -13.93
N LYS A 25 -10.93 0.74 -14.59
CA LYS A 25 -11.79 -0.42 -14.80
C LYS A 25 -11.96 -1.18 -13.48
N GLU A 26 -13.20 -1.54 -13.19
CA GLU A 26 -13.57 -2.32 -12.00
C GLU A 26 -13.72 -3.80 -12.32
N THR A 27 -13.30 -4.65 -11.39
CA THR A 27 -13.45 -6.11 -11.42
C THR A 27 -13.88 -6.61 -10.04
N ALA A 28 -14.59 -7.73 -9.99
CA ALA A 28 -15.01 -8.34 -8.73
C ALA A 28 -13.82 -9.07 -8.06
N LEU A 29 -13.74 -9.00 -6.73
CA LEU A 29 -12.85 -9.80 -5.92
C LEU A 29 -13.56 -11.10 -5.53
N ASP A 30 -12.93 -12.24 -5.83
CA ASP A 30 -13.41 -13.55 -5.37
C ASP A 30 -12.95 -13.80 -3.93
N MET A 31 -13.86 -13.55 -2.99
CA MET A 31 -13.63 -13.68 -1.54
C MET A 31 -14.90 -14.21 -0.87
N PRO A 32 -14.76 -15.08 0.14
CA PRO A 32 -15.91 -15.67 0.83
C PRO A 32 -16.65 -14.69 1.76
N ALA A 33 -16.04 -13.57 2.14
CA ALA A 33 -16.61 -12.57 3.04
C ALA A 33 -16.03 -11.17 2.78
N THR A 34 -16.76 -10.14 3.20
CA THR A 34 -16.32 -8.74 3.12
C THR A 34 -15.51 -8.33 4.36
N SER A 35 -14.69 -7.29 4.22
CA SER A 35 -13.94 -6.69 5.33
C SER A 35 -13.72 -5.21 5.12
N ASN A 36 -13.67 -4.41 6.18
CA ASN A 36 -13.39 -2.98 6.07
C ASN A 36 -11.88 -2.73 5.91
N VAL A 37 -11.35 -3.08 4.74
CA VAL A 37 -9.94 -2.94 4.37
C VAL A 37 -9.87 -2.32 2.97
N LEU A 38 -9.04 -1.30 2.84
CA LEU A 38 -8.60 -0.77 1.55
C LEU A 38 -7.15 -1.18 1.31
N GLN A 39 -6.80 -1.53 0.08
CA GLN A 39 -5.43 -1.86 -0.28
C GLN A 39 -5.05 -1.18 -1.60
N TYR A 40 -3.87 -0.57 -1.61
CA TYR A 40 -3.31 0.12 -2.77
C TYR A 40 -1.98 -0.52 -3.15
N PHE A 41 -1.82 -0.79 -4.44
CA PHE A 41 -0.57 -1.26 -5.04
C PHE A 41 -0.09 -0.20 -6.01
N CYS A 42 1.19 0.17 -5.90
CA CYS A 42 1.80 1.18 -6.74
C CYS A 42 2.82 0.55 -7.71
N GLU A 43 3.14 1.26 -8.79
CA GLU A 43 4.00 0.75 -9.87
C GLU A 43 5.42 0.39 -9.41
N ASP A 44 5.95 1.09 -8.41
CA ASP A 44 7.26 0.80 -7.80
C ASP A 44 7.24 -0.40 -6.83
N GLY A 45 6.10 -1.10 -6.71
CA GLY A 45 5.92 -2.22 -5.81
C GLY A 45 5.54 -1.83 -4.38
N THR A 46 5.37 -0.54 -4.08
CA THR A 46 4.80 -0.09 -2.80
C THR A 46 3.39 -0.65 -2.62
N LYS A 47 3.11 -1.15 -1.41
CA LYS A 47 1.77 -1.61 -1.02
C LYS A 47 1.34 -0.98 0.29
N VAL A 48 0.14 -0.40 0.30
CA VAL A 48 -0.47 0.18 1.50
C VAL A 48 -1.79 -0.49 1.80
N SER A 49 -1.96 -1.01 3.01
CA SER A 49 -3.25 -1.50 3.50
C SER A 49 -3.77 -0.61 4.63
N VAL A 50 -5.04 -0.23 4.57
CA VAL A 50 -5.70 0.67 5.52
C VAL A 50 -6.93 -0.01 6.10
N ARG A 51 -7.07 0.00 7.43
CA ARG A 51 -8.28 -0.50 8.10
C ARG A 51 -8.52 0.18 9.44
N PRO A 52 -9.78 0.31 9.90
CA PRO A 52 -10.03 0.66 11.29
C PRO A 52 -9.55 -0.46 12.23
N SER A 53 -9.11 -0.06 13.41
CA SER A 53 -8.96 -0.96 14.55
C SER A 53 -10.33 -1.44 15.00
N GLY A 54 -10.46 -2.71 15.39
CA GLY A 54 -11.74 -3.27 15.85
C GLY A 54 -12.09 -2.91 17.29
N THR A 55 -11.10 -2.50 18.09
CA THR A 55 -11.24 -2.33 19.55
C THR A 55 -10.91 -0.93 20.05
N GLU A 56 -10.32 -0.07 19.20
CA GLU A 56 -9.86 1.27 19.57
C GLU A 56 -10.24 2.27 18.46
N PRO A 57 -10.43 3.57 18.79
CA PRO A 57 -10.73 4.61 17.79
C PRO A 57 -9.46 5.01 17.01
N LYS A 58 -8.85 4.05 16.31
CA LYS A 58 -7.61 4.21 15.53
C LYS A 58 -7.75 3.62 14.14
N ILE A 59 -7.06 4.19 13.17
CA ILE A 59 -6.86 3.61 11.85
C ILE A 59 -5.45 2.97 11.81
N LYS A 60 -5.36 1.72 11.36
CA LYS A 60 -4.11 1.00 11.17
C LYS A 60 -3.68 1.08 9.71
N PHE A 61 -2.45 1.53 9.51
CA PHE A 61 -1.79 1.55 8.21
C PHE A 61 -0.68 0.49 8.22
N TYR A 62 -0.66 -0.34 7.18
CA TYR A 62 0.42 -1.30 6.91
C TYR A 62 1.12 -0.85 5.65
N LEU A 63 2.41 -0.54 5.77
CA LEU A 63 3.23 -0.01 4.68
C LEU A 63 4.27 -1.08 4.32
N GLU A 64 4.25 -1.51 3.07
CA GLU A 64 5.25 -2.41 2.50
C GLU A 64 5.96 -1.68 1.36
N VAL A 65 7.28 -1.59 1.47
CA VAL A 65 8.15 -1.01 0.45
C VAL A 65 9.07 -2.11 -0.07
N LYS A 66 9.36 -2.05 -1.37
CA LYS A 66 10.21 -3.03 -2.04
C LYS A 66 11.38 -2.32 -2.68
N ASP A 67 12.56 -2.88 -2.51
CA ASP A 67 13.77 -2.49 -3.25
C ASP A 67 14.57 -3.75 -3.61
N THR A 68 15.51 -3.62 -4.54
CA THR A 68 16.38 -4.72 -4.97
C THR A 68 17.75 -4.58 -4.31
N MET A 69 18.13 -5.59 -3.51
CA MET A 69 19.45 -5.63 -2.90
C MET A 69 20.43 -6.34 -3.84
N GLY A 70 21.32 -5.57 -4.48
CA GLY A 70 22.28 -6.12 -5.45
C GLY A 70 23.45 -6.90 -4.83
N CYS A 71 23.74 -6.71 -3.54
CA CYS A 71 24.88 -7.32 -2.86
C CYS A 71 24.66 -7.38 -1.34
N ALA A 72 25.38 -8.26 -0.62
CA ALA A 72 25.27 -8.34 0.84
C ALA A 72 25.69 -7.03 1.54
N GLY A 73 26.74 -6.37 1.05
CA GLY A 73 27.19 -5.07 1.57
C GLY A 73 26.22 -3.90 1.31
N CYS A 74 25.22 -4.11 0.45
CA CYS A 74 24.23 -3.11 0.06
C CYS A 74 23.09 -3.00 1.09
N TYR A 75 23.02 -3.89 2.08
CA TYR A 75 21.91 -3.99 3.02
C TYR A 75 21.58 -2.68 3.73
N SER A 76 22.57 -2.04 4.37
CA SER A 76 22.36 -0.81 5.14
C SER A 76 21.81 0.33 4.27
N ALA A 77 22.33 0.47 3.04
CA ALA A 77 21.84 1.47 2.10
C ALA A 77 20.40 1.19 1.62
N CYS A 78 20.03 -0.09 1.44
CA CYS A 78 18.66 -0.46 1.10
C CYS A 78 17.69 -0.17 2.26
N VAL A 79 18.11 -0.43 3.50
CA VAL A 79 17.30 -0.10 4.70
C VAL A 79 17.08 1.41 4.82
N GLU A 80 18.12 2.22 4.60
CA GLU A 80 17.99 3.68 4.65
C GLU A 80 17.01 4.21 3.58
N LYS A 81 17.12 3.70 2.34
CA LYS A 81 16.17 4.02 1.25
C LYS A 81 14.74 3.60 1.60
N ALA A 82 14.56 2.38 2.10
CA ALA A 82 13.25 1.87 2.51
C ALA A 82 12.63 2.73 3.63
N GLN A 83 13.42 3.13 4.63
CA GLN A 83 12.95 4.01 5.70
C GLN A 83 12.56 5.39 5.18
N LYS A 84 13.36 5.97 4.28
CA LYS A 84 13.03 7.24 3.63
C LYS A 84 11.71 7.15 2.86
N LYS A 85 11.51 6.06 2.11
CA LYS A 85 10.26 5.81 1.36
C LYS A 85 9.06 5.70 2.31
N VAL A 86 9.21 5.03 3.46
CA VAL A 86 8.16 4.97 4.49
C VAL A 86 7.77 6.36 4.97
N GLU A 87 8.73 7.25 5.23
CA GLU A 87 8.44 8.63 5.64
C GLU A 87 7.78 9.47 4.54
N GLU A 88 8.14 9.24 3.27
CA GLU A 88 7.46 9.87 2.12
C GLU A 88 6.01 9.39 1.98
N ILE A 89 5.74 8.10 2.20
CA ILE A 89 4.38 7.54 2.20
C ILE A 89 3.54 8.17 3.32
N LYS A 90 4.10 8.25 4.54
CA LYS A 90 3.42 8.90 5.68
C LYS A 90 3.00 10.34 5.35
N LYS A 91 3.94 11.14 4.81
CA LYS A 91 3.65 12.51 4.35
C LYS A 91 2.57 12.55 3.27
N SER A 92 2.68 11.70 2.26
CA SER A 92 1.72 11.62 1.14
C SER A 92 0.30 11.29 1.62
N MET A 93 0.18 10.46 2.65
CA MET A 93 -1.11 10.01 3.21
C MET A 93 -1.58 10.83 4.41
N ARG A 94 -0.77 11.80 4.86
CA ARG A 94 -1.02 12.68 6.02
C ARG A 94 -1.22 11.88 7.31
N ILE A 95 -0.34 10.91 7.56
CA ILE A 95 -0.31 10.05 8.75
C ILE A 95 1.01 10.15 9.50
#